data_AF-G3AM62-F1
#
_entry.id   AF-G3AM62-F1
#
_cell.length_a   1.000
_cell.length_b   1.000
_cell.length_c   1.000
_cell.angle_alpha   90.00
_cell.angle_beta   90.00
_cell.angle_gamma   90.00
#
_symmetry.space_group_name_H-M   'P 1'
#
loop_
_entity.id
_entity.type
_entity.pdbx_description
1 polymer ?
#
loop_
_entity_poly.entity_id
_entity_poly.type
_entity_poly.pdbx_seq_one_letter_code
_entity_poly.pdbx_strand_id
1 'polypeptide(L)' 'MAKTLIPDIEFEKFNKLKETQGTRFRLTPRNSVTILIFAGLIPAGLTYFAYATEGKFHWNRLYRKGPLNQVNYVPRDKDL' A
#
# COMPACT_ATOMS: atom_id res chain seq x y z
N MET A 1 -10.42 6.64 -36.59
CA MET A 1 -10.58 5.17 -36.68
C MET A 1 -10.08 4.74 -38.04
N ALA A 2 -9.14 3.79 -38.10
CA ALA A 2 -8.64 3.28 -39.38
C ALA A 2 -9.81 2.70 -40.19
N LYS A 3 -9.97 3.11 -41.46
CA LYS A 3 -11.07 2.71 -42.35
C LYS A 3 -11.06 1.23 -42.76
N THR A 4 -10.17 0.43 -42.17
CA THR A 4 -9.94 -0.99 -42.45
C THR A 4 -10.54 -1.92 -41.40
N LEU A 5 -11.07 -1.40 -40.29
CA LEU A 5 -11.65 -2.21 -39.24
C LEU A 5 -13.08 -2.61 -39.61
N ILE A 6 -13.33 -3.91 -39.79
CA ILE A 6 -14.68 -4.46 -39.93
C ILE A 6 -15.28 -4.56 -38.53
N PRO A 7 -16.41 -3.89 -38.24
CA PRO A 7 -17.03 -3.96 -36.92
C PRO A 7 -17.61 -5.35 -36.68
N ASP A 8 -17.14 -6.02 -35.64
CA ASP A 8 -17.76 -7.23 -35.12
C ASP A 8 -18.80 -6.84 -34.06
N ILE A 9 -20.07 -7.10 -34.39
CA ILE A 9 -21.22 -6.76 -33.56
C ILE A 9 -21.13 -7.44 -32.18
N GLU A 10 -20.62 -8.67 -32.11
CA GLU A 10 -20.52 -9.39 -30.84
C GLU A 10 -19.40 -8.83 -29.97
N PHE A 11 -18.30 -8.42 -30.59
CA PHE A 11 -17.21 -7.74 -29.88
C PHE A 11 -17.63 -6.37 -29.35
N GLU A 12 -18.39 -5.60 -30.12
CA GLU A 12 -18.94 -4.32 -29.67
C GLU A 12 -19.92 -4.49 -28.50
N LYS A 13 -20.79 -5.51 -28.54
CA LYS A 13 -21.68 -5.85 -27.42
C LYS A 13 -20.89 -6.20 -26.16
N PHE A 14 -19.87 -7.04 -26.28
CA PHE A 14 -18.99 -7.39 -25.15
C PHE A 14 -18.34 -6.14 -24.55
N ASN A 15 -17.76 -5.28 -25.38
CA ASN A 15 -17.12 -4.04 -24.92
C ASN A 15 -18.12 -3.13 -24.19
N LYS A 16 -19.32 -2.95 -24.77
CA LYS A 16 -20.38 -2.17 -24.13
C LYS A 16 -20.81 -2.76 -22.78
N LEU A 17 -20.94 -4.08 -22.68
CA LEU A 17 -21.25 -4.75 -21.42
C LEU A 17 -20.13 -4.59 -20.39
N LYS A 18 -18.87 -4.63 -20.84
CA LYS A 18 -17.69 -4.48 -20.00
C LYS A 18 -17.54 -3.06 -19.46
N GLU A 19 -17.73 -2.05 -20.29
CA GLU A 19 -17.72 -0.62 -19.90
C GLU A 19 -18.82 -0.32 -18.88
N THR A 20 -19.99 -0.93 -19.04
CA THR A 20 -21.15 -0.75 -18.13
C THR A 20 -21.19 -1.79 -17.01
N GLN A 21 -20.09 -2.51 -16.75
CA GLN A 21 -20.04 -3.53 -15.70
C GLN A 21 -20.27 -2.91 -14.30
N GLY A 22 -19.75 -1.70 -14.06
CA GLY A 22 -19.91 -1.00 -12.78
C GLY A 22 -21.37 -0.63 -12.47
N THR A 23 -22.12 -0.12 -13.45
CA THR A 23 -23.52 0.27 -13.26
C THR A 23 -24.46 -0.93 -13.08
N ARG A 24 -24.06 -2.10 -13.58
CA ARG A 24 -24.80 -3.36 -13.40
C ARG A 24 -24.39 -4.15 -12.15
N PHE A 25 -23.40 -3.67 -11.39
CA PHE A 25 -22.93 -4.39 -10.22
C PHE A 25 -24.06 -4.52 -9.17
N ARG A 26 -24.17 -5.71 -8.57
CA ARG A 26 -25.05 -5.98 -7.43
C ARG A 26 -24.26 -6.65 -6.33
N LEU A 27 -24.49 -6.21 -5.10
CA LEU A 27 -23.91 -6.84 -3.93
C LEU A 27 -24.62 -8.17 -3.69
N THR A 28 -23.91 -9.27 -3.92
CA THR A 28 -24.38 -10.62 -3.67
C THR A 28 -23.48 -11.28 -2.62
N PRO A 29 -23.94 -12.31 -1.90
CA PRO A 29 -23.11 -13.01 -0.91
C PRO A 29 -21.78 -13.52 -1.47
N ARG A 30 -21.76 -13.90 -2.75
CA ARG A 30 -20.54 -14.36 -3.44
C ARG A 30 -19.54 -13.22 -3.66
N ASN A 31 -20.02 -12.03 -4.02
CA ASN A 31 -19.17 -10.86 -4.28
C ASN A 31 -18.78 -10.13 -3.00
N SER A 32 -19.60 -10.20 -1.94
CA SER A 32 -19.29 -9.54 -0.67
C SER A 32 -18.07 -10.15 0.01
N VAL A 33 -17.88 -11.47 -0.09
CA VAL A 33 -16.70 -12.16 0.47
C VAL A 33 -15.42 -11.65 -0.19
N THR A 34 -15.38 -11.56 -1.53
CA THR A 34 -14.20 -11.07 -2.24
C THR A 34 -13.94 -9.60 -1.93
N ILE A 35 -14.97 -8.75 -1.89
CA ILE A 35 -14.83 -7.34 -1.49
C ILE A 35 -14.25 -7.23 -0.08
N LEU A 36 -14.76 -7.99 0.89
CA LEU A 36 -14.29 -7.94 2.27
C LEU A 36 -12.82 -8.35 2.40
N ILE A 37 -12.40 -9.39 1.67
CA ILE A 37 -11.00 -9.84 1.67
C ILE A 37 -10.09 -8.78 1.03
N PHE A 38 -10.41 -8.35 -0.19
CA PHE A 38 -9.52 -7.51 -0.98
C PHE A 38 -9.52 -6.04 -0.58
N ALA A 39 -10.68 -5.50 -0.19
CA ALA A 39 -10.79 -4.09 0.22
C ALA A 39 -10.70 -3.91 1.75
N GLY A 40 -10.94 -4.96 2.54
CA GLY A 40 -10.91 -4.89 4.00
C GLY A 40 -9.68 -5.57 4.59
N LEU A 41 -9.66 -6.90 4.58
CA LEU A 41 -8.66 -7.69 5.33
C LEU A 41 -7.24 -7.46 4.82
N ILE A 42 -7.02 -7.44 3.51
CA ILE A 42 -5.68 -7.28 2.95
C ILE A 42 -5.10 -5.89 3.30
N PRO A 43 -5.77 -4.76 3.01
CA PRO A 43 -5.25 -3.45 3.38
C PRO A 43 -5.05 -3.28 4.88
N ALA A 44 -6.00 -3.75 5.71
CA ALA A 44 -5.89 -3.68 7.16
C ALA A 44 -4.70 -4.49 7.69
N GLY A 45 -4.53 -5.73 7.21
CA GLY A 45 -3.43 -6.60 7.60
C GLY A 45 -2.07 -6.06 7.17
N LEU A 46 -1.96 -5.57 5.92
CA LEU A 46 -0.74 -4.94 5.43
C LEU A 46 -0.39 -3.68 6.23
N THR A 47 -1.38 -2.85 6.54
CA THR A 47 -1.18 -1.63 7.34
C THR A 47 -0.69 -1.98 8.73
N TYR A 48 -1.37 -2.91 9.40
CA TYR A 48 -0.97 -3.38 10.73
C TYR A 48 0.45 -3.94 10.72
N PHE A 49 0.78 -4.80 9.75
CA PHE A 49 2.12 -5.37 9.61
C PHE A 49 3.18 -4.30 9.35
N ALA A 50 2.89 -3.32 8.48
CA ALA A 50 3.80 -2.23 8.17
C ALA A 50 4.14 -1.41 9.42
N TYR A 51 3.13 -1.00 10.20
CA TYR A 51 3.36 -0.26 11.46
C TYR A 51 4.02 -1.13 12.54
N ALA A 52 3.65 -2.40 12.63
CA ALA A 52 4.25 -3.32 13.60
C ALA A 52 5.73 -3.62 13.30
N THR A 53 6.16 -3.48 12.05
CA THR A 53 7.55 -3.70 11.61
C THR A 53 8.30 -2.41 11.30
N GLU A 54 7.63 -1.27 11.42
CA GLU A 54 8.21 0.04 11.18
C GLU A 54 9.43 0.23 12.08
N GLY A 55 10.58 0.48 11.46
CA GLY A 55 11.83 0.67 12.18
C GLY A 55 12.33 -0.56 12.95
N LYS A 56 11.80 -1.77 12.73
CA LYS A 56 12.41 -3.01 13.26
C LYS A 56 13.53 -3.52 12.36
N PHE A 57 13.36 -3.40 11.05
CA PHE A 57 14.34 -3.84 10.07
C PHE A 57 14.96 -2.63 9.38
N HIS A 58 16.20 -2.33 9.73
CA HIS A 58 16.98 -1.27 9.12
C HIS A 58 17.89 -1.87 8.04
N TRP A 59 17.45 -1.88 6.80
CA TRP A 59 18.29 -2.35 5.69
C TRP A 59 19.41 -1.35 5.40
N ASN A 60 19.16 -0.05 5.65
CA ASN A 60 20.14 1.02 5.65
C ASN A 60 19.64 2.14 6.58
N ARG A 61 20.12 2.23 7.83
CA ARG A 61 19.93 3.46 8.63
C ARG A 61 21.28 4.07 8.99
N LEU A 62 21.46 5.28 8.47
CA LEU A 62 22.48 6.27 8.83
C LEU A 62 22.19 6.87 10.22
N TYR A 63 21.88 6.03 11.21
CA TYR A 63 21.81 6.52 12.58
C TYR A 63 23.22 6.75 13.11
N ARG A 64 23.44 7.89 13.77
CA ARG A 64 24.66 8.13 14.53
C ARG A 64 24.77 7.06 15.62
N LYS A 65 25.72 6.15 15.45
CA LYS A 65 26.08 5.12 16.44
C LYS A 65 26.99 5.64 17.55
N GLY A 66 27.35 6.91 17.54
CA GLY A 66 28.28 7.51 18.50
C GLY A 66 27.81 8.86 19.02
N PRO A 67 28.27 9.27 20.21
CA PRO A 67 27.97 10.58 20.77
C PRO A 67 28.54 11.70 19.87
N LEU A 68 27.78 12.79 19.76
CA LEU A 68 28.13 13.95 18.94
C LEU A 68 29.36 14.70 19.45
N ASN A 69 29.58 14.68 20.76
CA ASN A 69 30.68 15.35 21.43
C ASN A 69 31.46 14.31 22.24
N GLN A 70 32.77 14.23 22.06
CA GLN A 70 33.65 13.54 23.00
C GLN A 70 33.71 14.40 24.26
N VAL A 71 32.91 14.07 25.27
CA VAL A 71 32.92 14.80 26.54
C VAL A 71 34.13 14.31 27.31
N ASN A 72 35.30 14.94 27.10
CA ASN A 72 36.37 14.86 28.08
C ASN A 72 35.81 15.45 29.38
N TYR A 73 35.59 14.60 30.38
CA TYR A 73 35.11 15.02 31.68
C TYR A 73 36.17 15.95 32.31
N VAL A 74 35.87 17.24 32.39
CA VAL A 74 36.63 18.20 33.19
C VAL A 74 35.88 18.37 34.51
N PRO A 75 36.45 17.95 35.66
CA PRO A 75 35.83 18.17 36.96
C PRO A 75 35.54 19.66 37.18
N ARG A 76 34.42 19.96 37.81
CA ARG A 76 34.05 21.34 38.15
C ARG A 76 34.47 21.61 39.60
N ASP A 77 35.04 22.78 39.90
CA ASP A 77 35.63 23.13 41.22
C ASP A 77 34.74 22.90 42.44
N LYS A 78 33.42 22.75 42.25
CA LYS A 78 32.44 22.43 43.30
C LYS A 78 32.46 20.96 43.76
N ASP A 79 33.19 20.09 43.06
CA ASP A 79 33.30 18.65 43.36
C ASP A 79 34.66 18.31 44.03
N LEU A 80 35.44 19.32 44.45
CA LEU A 80 36.70 19.22 45.22
C LEU A 80 36.51 19.66 46.68
#